data_AF-A0A1Y0IT01-F1
#
_entry.id   AF-A0A1Y0IT01-F1
#
_cell.length_a   1.000
_cell.length_b   1.000
_cell.length_c   1.000
_cell.angle_alpha   90.00
_cell.angle_beta   90.00
_cell.angle_gamma   90.00
#
_symmetry.space_group_name_H-M   'P 1'
#
loop_
_entity.id
_entity.type
_entity.pdbx_description
1 polymer ?
#
loop_
_entity_poly.entity_id
_entity_poly.type
_entity_poly.pdbx_seq_one_letter_code
_entity_poly.pdbx_strand_id
1 'polypeptide(L)'
;MTSAAKSMFVFGIYLLSLSLSCLFWPNTVIELIGIGEPGDASVFIRFSGMMAFFLAMYYFIAARKDQTEFMWWTVYTRPLVFVFCALFVLTGAFPKIAIFVGVFDIVTAFWTYLALRAQAGA
;
A
#
# COMPACT_ATOMS: atom_id res chain seq x y z
N MET A 1 13.73 -17.09 1.07
CA MET A 1 12.44 -16.38 0.98
C MET A 1 11.35 -17.37 0.72
N THR A 2 10.52 -17.54 1.73
CA THR A 2 9.26 -18.27 1.66
C THR A 2 8.30 -17.67 0.62
N SER A 3 7.24 -18.40 0.25
CA SER A 3 6.23 -17.87 -0.68
C SER A 3 5.56 -16.59 -0.16
N ALA A 4 5.35 -16.50 1.17
CA ALA A 4 4.83 -15.31 1.82
C ALA A 4 5.80 -14.13 1.72
N ALA A 5 7.09 -14.35 2.01
CA ALA A 5 8.11 -13.32 1.84
C ALA A 5 8.22 -12.82 0.40
N LYS A 6 8.12 -13.70 -0.60
CA LYS A 6 8.10 -13.29 -2.02
C LYS A 6 6.91 -12.38 -2.32
N SER A 7 5.71 -12.72 -1.84
CA SER A 7 4.51 -11.89 -2.04
C SER A 7 4.68 -10.49 -1.41
N MET A 8 5.21 -10.42 -0.19
CA MET A 8 5.49 -9.16 0.50
C MET A 8 6.58 -8.36 -0.20
N PHE A 9 7.61 -9.02 -0.74
CA PHE A 9 8.68 -8.36 -1.48
C PHE A 9 8.14 -7.71 -2.77
N VAL A 10 7.31 -8.42 -3.53
CA VAL A 10 6.65 -7.89 -4.73
C VAL A 10 5.74 -6.71 -4.37
N PHE A 11 4.97 -6.83 -3.29
CA PHE A 11 4.16 -5.71 -2.81
C PHE A 11 5.03 -4.52 -2.36
N GLY A 12 6.18 -4.78 -1.73
CA GLY A 12 7.16 -3.76 -1.36
C GLY A 12 7.70 -3.00 -2.58
N ILE A 13 7.91 -3.66 -3.72
CA ILE A 13 8.30 -2.99 -4.99
C ILE A 13 7.18 -2.06 -5.45
N TYR A 14 5.94 -2.54 -5.46
CA TYR A 14 4.79 -1.70 -5.81
C TYR A 14 4.69 -0.46 -4.90
N LEU A 15 4.77 -0.67 -3.58
CA LEU A 15 4.68 0.40 -2.59
C LEU A 15 5.84 1.38 -2.73
N LEU A 16 7.05 0.88 -3.03
CA LEU A 16 8.21 1.71 -3.33
C LEU A 16 7.94 2.59 -4.55
N SER A 17 7.52 2.01 -5.67
CA SER A 17 7.19 2.77 -6.88
C SER A 17 6.13 3.84 -6.62
N LEU A 18 5.04 3.47 -5.92
CA LEU A 18 3.97 4.40 -5.54
C LEU A 18 4.51 5.55 -4.66
N SER A 19 5.33 5.23 -3.65
CA SER A 19 5.89 6.21 -2.73
C SER A 19 6.83 7.21 -3.43
N LEU A 20 7.64 6.74 -4.37
CA LEU A 20 8.53 7.58 -5.18
C LEU A 20 7.71 8.48 -6.12
N SER A 21 6.63 7.96 -6.72
CA SER A 21 5.70 8.77 -7.51
C SER A 21 5.11 9.92 -6.69
N CYS A 22 4.64 9.65 -5.47
CA CYS A 22 4.11 10.68 -4.56
C CYS A 22 5.18 11.70 -4.12
N LEU A 23 6.43 11.27 -3.94
CA LEU A 23 7.50 12.15 -3.45
C LEU A 23 8.02 13.08 -4.55
N PHE A 24 8.29 12.54 -5.74
CA PHE A 24 8.93 13.27 -6.84
C PHE A 24 7.92 13.91 -7.79
N TRP A 25 6.76 13.30 -8.00
CA TRP A 25 5.71 13.78 -8.92
C TRP A 25 4.34 13.93 -8.24
N PRO A 26 4.23 14.71 -7.14
CA PRO A 26 2.96 14.85 -6.40
C PRO A 26 1.85 15.45 -7.26
N ASN A 27 2.16 16.41 -8.14
CA ASN A 27 1.16 17.08 -8.98
C ASN A 27 0.52 16.10 -9.97
N THR A 28 1.33 15.24 -10.59
CA THR A 28 0.84 14.19 -11.49
C THR A 28 -0.05 13.19 -10.75
N VAL A 29 0.29 12.86 -9.50
CA VAL A 29 -0.54 11.99 -8.65
C VAL A 29 -1.86 12.68 -8.28
N ILE A 30 -1.84 13.98 -7.94
CA ILE A 30 -3.04 14.78 -7.68
C ILE A 30 -3.98 14.76 -8.88
N GLU A 31 -3.45 15.04 -10.08
CA GLU A 31 -4.22 15.06 -11.33
C GLU A 31 -4.79 13.68 -11.68
N LEU A 32 -3.98 12.62 -11.55
CA LEU A 32 -4.41 11.25 -11.86
C LEU A 32 -5.50 10.77 -10.90
N ILE A 33 -5.37 11.09 -9.60
CA ILE A 33 -6.36 10.73 -8.60
C ILE A 33 -7.58 11.67 -8.70
N GLY A 34 -7.42 12.91 -9.15
CA GLY A 34 -8.49 13.90 -9.23
C GLY A 34 -8.91 14.46 -7.86
N ILE A 35 -7.96 14.60 -6.94
CA ILE A 35 -8.18 15.09 -5.56
C ILE A 35 -8.18 16.61 -5.41
N GLY A 36 -8.04 17.37 -6.50
CA GLY A 36 -8.11 18.83 -6.51
C GLY A 36 -7.02 19.47 -7.35
N GLU A 37 -6.77 20.77 -7.14
CA GLU A 37 -5.70 21.48 -7.84
C GLU A 37 -4.35 21.39 -7.08
N PRO A 38 -3.23 21.28 -7.81
CA PRO A 38 -1.90 21.29 -7.20
C PRO A 38 -1.63 22.58 -6.41
N GLY A 39 -1.50 22.47 -5.09
CA GLY A 39 -1.23 23.57 -4.17
C GLY A 39 -0.67 23.04 -2.85
N ASP A 40 -1.21 23.47 -1.71
CA ASP A 40 -0.81 22.99 -0.38
C ASP A 40 -0.95 21.46 -0.21
N ALA A 41 -1.88 20.84 -0.94
CA ALA A 41 -2.07 19.39 -0.98
C ALA A 41 -0.81 18.63 -1.45
N SER A 42 0.05 19.26 -2.27
CA SER A 42 1.28 18.65 -2.77
C SER A 42 2.28 18.34 -1.65
N VAL A 43 2.31 19.16 -0.59
CA VAL A 43 3.18 18.95 0.57
C VAL A 43 2.73 17.72 1.35
N PHE A 44 1.43 17.58 1.59
CA PHE A 44 0.87 16.41 2.28
C PHE A 44 1.03 15.12 1.49
N ILE A 45 0.98 15.18 0.15
CA ILE A 45 1.24 14.00 -0.69
C ILE A 45 2.71 13.60 -0.66
N ARG A 46 3.64 14.55 -0.70
CA ARG A 46 5.07 14.26 -0.51
C ARG A 46 5.34 13.65 0.85
N PHE A 47 4.73 14.21 1.90
CA PHE A 47 4.85 13.71 3.26
C PHE A 47 4.30 12.28 3.39
N SER A 48 3.12 12.02 2.82
CA SER A 48 2.52 10.68 2.79
C SER A 48 3.38 9.70 1.97
N GLY A 49 3.94 10.15 0.85
CA GLY A 49 4.90 9.40 0.03
C GLY A 49 6.15 9.01 0.81
N MET A 50 6.73 9.93 1.58
CA MET A 50 7.87 9.64 2.46
C MET A 50 7.53 8.54 3.48
N MET A 51 6.36 8.59 4.11
CA MET A 51 5.93 7.56 5.05
C MET A 51 5.73 6.19 4.37
N ALA A 52 5.12 6.18 3.20
CA ALA A 52 4.97 4.96 2.38
C ALA A 52 6.32 4.40 1.94
N PHE A 53 7.30 5.26 1.65
CA PHE A 53 8.66 4.85 1.33
C PHE A 53 9.34 4.13 2.50
N PHE A 54 9.23 4.66 3.72
CA PHE A 54 9.74 3.97 4.92
C PHE A 54 9.05 2.63 5.14
N LEU A 55 7.73 2.56 4.91
CA LEU A 55 6.99 1.31 5.01
C LEU A 55 7.46 0.28 3.98
N ALA A 56 7.72 0.69 2.73
CA ALA A 56 8.30 -0.17 1.70
C ALA A 56 9.67 -0.73 2.12
N MET A 57 10.52 0.09 2.73
CA MET A 57 11.81 -0.36 3.27
C MET A 57 11.63 -1.40 4.37
N TYR A 58 10.68 -1.21 5.29
CA TYR A 58 10.36 -2.21 6.31
C TYR A 58 9.86 -3.52 5.70
N TYR A 59 9.05 -3.45 4.64
CA TYR A 59 8.54 -4.63 3.95
C TYR A 59 9.66 -5.41 3.27
N PHE A 60 10.64 -4.73 2.66
CA PHE A 60 11.82 -5.40 2.12
C PHE A 60 12.65 -6.09 3.19
N ILE A 61 12.86 -5.43 4.34
CA ILE A 61 13.62 -5.99 5.45
C ILE A 61 12.88 -7.20 6.04
N ALA A 62 11.58 -7.08 6.30
CA ALA A 62 10.74 -8.14 6.84
C ALA A 62 10.68 -9.34 5.89
N ALA A 63 10.52 -9.11 4.59
CA ALA A 63 10.54 -10.16 3.58
C ALA A 63 11.90 -10.87 3.53
N ARG A 64 13.01 -10.13 3.51
CA ARG A 64 14.37 -10.73 3.47
C ARG A 64 14.71 -11.53 4.72
N LYS A 65 14.19 -11.10 5.88
CA LYS A 65 14.35 -11.79 7.16
C LYS A 65 13.27 -12.84 7.42
N ASP A 66 12.40 -13.13 6.44
CA ASP A 66 11.27 -14.06 6.55
C ASP A 66 10.47 -13.86 7.87
N GLN A 67 10.22 -12.60 8.27
CA GLN A 67 9.49 -12.25 9.49
C GLN A 67 7.98 -12.52 9.36
N THR A 68 7.59 -13.78 9.55
CA THR A 68 6.21 -14.27 9.38
C THR A 68 5.17 -13.52 10.22
N GLU A 69 5.48 -13.20 11.47
CA GLU A 69 4.58 -12.43 12.35
C GLU A 69 4.24 -11.06 11.75
N PHE A 70 5.25 -10.34 11.25
CA PHE A 70 5.02 -9.06 10.58
C PHE A 70 4.17 -9.23 9.31
N MET A 71 4.36 -10.31 8.56
CA MET A 71 3.51 -10.61 7.40
C MET A 71 2.05 -10.81 7.77
N TRP A 72 1.76 -11.51 8.87
CA TRP A 72 0.39 -11.65 9.39
C TRP A 72 -0.22 -10.29 9.74
N TRP A 73 0.52 -9.41 10.40
CA TRP A 73 0.04 -8.04 10.68
C TRP A 73 -0.30 -7.25 9.40
N THR A 74 0.46 -7.44 8.32
CA THR A 74 0.15 -6.78 7.05
C THR A 74 -1.13 -7.30 6.38
N VAL A 75 -1.48 -8.58 6.58
CA VAL A 75 -2.73 -9.14 6.06
C VAL A 75 -3.95 -8.44 6.66
N TYR A 76 -3.89 -8.07 7.94
CA TYR A 76 -5.00 -7.37 8.60
C TYR A 76 -5.02 -5.87 8.31
N THR A 77 -3.86 -5.24 8.19
CA THR A 77 -3.75 -3.78 8.07
C THR A 77 -3.98 -3.28 6.64
N ARG A 78 -3.54 -4.03 5.62
CA ARG A 78 -3.62 -3.58 4.22
C ARG A 78 -5.06 -3.46 3.68
N PRO A 79 -6.00 -4.39 3.99
CA PRO A 79 -7.41 -4.22 3.64
C PRO A 79 -8.07 -2.99 4.28
N LEU A 80 -7.52 -2.46 5.39
CA LEU A 80 -8.06 -1.24 6.00
C LEU A 80 -7.93 -0.02 5.08
N VAL A 81 -6.95 -0.01 4.16
CA VAL A 81 -6.84 1.05 3.14
C VAL A 81 -8.12 1.12 2.32
N PHE A 82 -8.67 -0.02 1.89
CA PHE A 82 -9.95 -0.04 1.19
C PHE A 82 -11.10 0.47 2.07
N VAL A 83 -11.15 0.10 3.35
CA VAL A 83 -12.19 0.57 4.28
C VAL A 83 -12.14 2.09 4.39
N PHE A 84 -10.97 2.68 4.62
CA PHE A 84 -10.82 4.13 4.71
C PHE A 84 -11.10 4.83 3.38
N CYS A 85 -10.61 4.31 2.26
CA CYS A 85 -10.91 4.86 0.93
C CYS A 85 -12.41 4.80 0.63
N ALA A 86 -13.10 3.70 0.93
CA ALA A 86 -14.54 3.59 0.75
C ALA A 86 -15.30 4.59 1.61
N LEU A 87 -14.92 4.75 2.88
CA LEU A 87 -15.50 5.75 3.77
C LEU A 87 -15.31 7.17 3.22
N PHE A 88 -14.10 7.54 2.79
CA PHE A 88 -13.82 8.86 2.24
C PHE A 88 -14.55 9.14 0.92
N VAL A 89 -14.76 8.11 0.09
CA VAL A 89 -15.57 8.26 -1.12
C VAL A 89 -17.05 8.43 -0.78
N LEU A 90 -17.57 7.70 0.22
CA LEU A 90 -18.96 7.82 0.66
C LEU A 90 -19.26 9.19 1.29
N THR A 91 -18.29 9.80 1.98
CA THR A 91 -18.44 11.17 2.51
C THR A 91 -18.18 12.27 1.49
N GLY A 92 -17.78 11.92 0.25
CA GLY A 92 -17.42 12.88 -0.79
C GLY A 92 -16.06 13.55 -0.60
N ALA A 93 -15.26 13.11 0.37
CA ALA A 93 -13.93 13.66 0.66
C ALA A 93 -12.87 13.21 -0.36
N PHE A 94 -13.08 12.07 -1.02
CA PHE A 94 -12.17 11.54 -2.04
C PHE A 94 -12.90 11.13 -3.34
N PRO A 95 -12.22 11.21 -4.49
CA PRO A 95 -12.73 10.72 -5.76
C PRO A 95 -12.80 9.19 -5.78
N LYS A 96 -13.74 8.65 -6.58
CA LYS A 96 -14.01 7.21 -6.68
C LYS A 96 -12.79 6.39 -7.08
N ILE A 97 -11.81 6.98 -7.76
CA ILE A 97 -10.60 6.29 -8.18
C ILE A 97 -9.74 5.80 -6.99
N ALA A 98 -9.90 6.40 -5.81
CA ALA A 98 -9.26 5.95 -4.58
C ALA A 98 -9.64 4.50 -4.21
N ILE A 99 -10.82 4.02 -4.64
CA ILE A 99 -11.26 2.63 -4.42
C ILE A 99 -10.32 1.65 -5.11
N PHE A 100 -9.77 1.97 -6.29
CA PHE A 100 -8.86 1.07 -7.00
C PHE A 100 -7.58 0.79 -6.21
N VAL A 101 -7.08 1.79 -5.49
CA VAL A 101 -5.92 1.62 -4.59
C VAL A 101 -6.25 0.60 -3.50
N GLY A 102 -7.40 0.75 -2.84
CA GLY A 102 -7.86 -0.19 -1.82
C GLY A 102 -8.09 -1.62 -2.35
N VAL A 103 -8.67 -1.76 -3.56
CA VAL A 103 -8.86 -3.07 -4.19
C VAL A 103 -7.52 -3.75 -4.44
N PHE A 104 -6.53 -3.01 -4.94
CA PHE A 104 -5.19 -3.54 -5.16
C PHE A 104 -4.57 -4.07 -3.85
N ASP A 105 -4.73 -3.33 -2.76
CA ASP A 105 -4.28 -3.74 -1.43
C ASP A 105 -4.97 -5.00 -0.92
N ILE A 106 -6.29 -5.13 -1.10
CA ILE A 106 -7.02 -6.35 -0.73
C ILE A 106 -6.50 -7.57 -1.51
N VAL A 107 -6.36 -7.45 -2.84
CA VAL A 107 -5.93 -8.56 -3.70
C VAL A 107 -4.55 -9.06 -3.29
N THR A 108 -3.63 -8.13 -3.07
CA THR A 108 -2.25 -8.48 -2.72
C THR A 108 -2.11 -8.90 -1.25
N ALA A 109 -2.96 -8.42 -0.33
CA ALA A 109 -3.04 -8.95 1.04
C ALA A 109 -3.60 -10.37 1.07
N PHE A 110 -4.61 -10.66 0.25
CA PHE A 110 -5.17 -12.01 0.10
C PHE A 110 -4.14 -13.00 -0.44
N TRP A 111 -3.30 -12.56 -1.40
CA TRP A 111 -2.19 -13.39 -1.88
C TRP A 111 -1.19 -13.72 -0.76
N THR A 112 -0.80 -12.74 0.06
CA THR A 112 0.06 -12.97 1.23
C THR A 112 -0.59 -13.91 2.25
N TYR A 113 -1.90 -13.77 2.51
CA TYR A 113 -2.64 -14.68 3.39
C TYR A 113 -2.59 -16.13 2.92
N LEU A 114 -2.88 -16.38 1.64
CA LEU A 114 -2.82 -17.72 1.06
C LEU A 114 -1.40 -18.31 1.16
N ALA A 115 -0.38 -17.48 0.91
CA ALA A 115 1.01 -17.90 0.98
C ALA A 115 1.50 -18.20 2.41
N LEU A 116 0.96 -17.51 3.43
CA LEU A 116 1.22 -17.80 4.85
C LEU A 116 0.47 -19.08 5.28
N ARG A 117 -0.78 -19.24 4.86
CA ARG A 117 -1.58 -20.43 5.14
C ARG A 117 -0.99 -21.72 4.54
N ALA A 118 -0.43 -21.63 3.34
CA ALA A 118 0.24 -22.75 2.70
C ALA A 118 1.53 -23.16 3.44
N GLN A 119 2.21 -22.23 4.12
CA GLN A 119 3.38 -22.53 4.94
C GLN A 119 3.01 -23.11 6.30
N ALA A 120 1.96 -22.60 6.96
CA ALA A 120 1.54 -23.10 8.26
C ALA A 120 0.95 -24.52 8.22
N GLY A 121 0.52 -24.98 7.04
CA GLY A 121 0.03 -26.34 6.81
C GLY A 121 1.06 -27.32 6.22
N ALA A 122 2.32 -26.88 6.01
CA ALA A 122 3.43 -27.70 5.54
C ALA A 122 4.34 -28.11 6.71
#